data_AF-A0A1F7L1J2-F1
#
_entry.id   AF-A0A1F7L1J2-F1
#
_cell.length_a   1.000
_cell.length_b   1.000
_cell.length_c   1.000
_cell.angle_alpha   90.00
_cell.angle_beta   90.00
_cell.angle_gamma   90.00
#
_symmetry.space_group_name_H-M   'P 1'
#
loop_
_entity.id
_entity.type
_entity.pdbx_description
1 polymer ?
#
loop_
_entity_poly.entity_id
_entity_poly.type
_entity_poly.pdbx_seq_one_letter_code
_entity_poly.pdbx_strand_id
1 'polypeptide(L)'
;MSVVNFDNEIVLHCTTCGSSFFDKDGIRHISSASARKIAEDAQGHYILGNKKQCPKDHAELAQKINDPQIPKNTILLECPKCFGIFAYPDDLLKYKGIRELTPLSPLSMKLLPAPKTIFMLSLFAVFSFAALLNFGAISRNFSSGSKADEQIKKVVSVSDDKKHYLFFDFITEASLTSKVRFIDKSINKEILKLVSTEPKKIHHLVTAELDLTHEIYYQILLGDNEKPTEEKRLEIK
;
A
#
# COMPACT_ATOMS: atom_id res chain seq x y z
N MET A 1 -43.32 -12.24 -4.91
CA MET A 1 -42.56 -12.01 -3.67
C MET A 1 -41.69 -13.23 -3.43
N SER A 2 -40.42 -13.03 -3.08
CA SER A 2 -39.49 -14.09 -2.68
C SER A 2 -39.56 -14.31 -1.17
N VAL A 3 -39.38 -15.55 -0.74
CA VAL A 3 -39.25 -15.90 0.69
C VAL A 3 -37.81 -15.65 1.11
N VAL A 4 -37.59 -14.82 2.12
CA VAL A 4 -36.25 -14.49 2.64
C VAL A 4 -36.27 -14.65 4.15
N ASN A 5 -35.17 -15.11 4.74
CA ASN A 5 -35.04 -15.22 6.19
C ASN A 5 -34.18 -14.06 6.72
N PHE A 6 -34.74 -13.27 7.63
CA PHE A 6 -34.02 -12.21 8.35
C PHE A 6 -34.22 -12.39 9.84
N ASP A 7 -33.14 -12.48 10.62
CA ASP A 7 -33.19 -12.60 12.09
C ASP A 7 -34.11 -13.74 12.58
N ASN A 8 -34.11 -14.87 11.87
CA ASN A 8 -34.99 -16.04 12.09
C ASN A 8 -36.48 -15.81 11.82
N GLU A 9 -36.84 -14.69 11.17
CA GLU A 9 -38.19 -14.41 10.69
C GLU A 9 -38.30 -14.68 9.18
N ILE A 10 -39.41 -15.32 8.80
CA ILE A 10 -39.74 -15.55 7.39
C ILE A 10 -40.43 -14.30 6.86
N VAL A 11 -39.76 -13.62 5.93
CA VAL A 11 -40.23 -12.39 5.31
C VAL A 11 -40.51 -12.65 3.83
N LEU A 12 -41.73 -12.30 3.39
CA LEU A 12 -42.06 -12.27 1.97
C LEU A 12 -41.65 -10.90 1.42
N HIS A 13 -40.57 -10.86 0.66
CA HIS A 13 -39.98 -9.63 0.16
C HIS A 13 -40.20 -9.47 -1.36
N CYS A 14 -40.28 -8.24 -1.84
CA CYS A 14 -40.30 -7.92 -3.26
C CYS A 14 -39.08 -7.08 -3.63
N THR A 15 -38.08 -7.69 -4.27
CA THR A 15 -36.86 -7.00 -4.71
C THR A 15 -37.14 -5.85 -5.70
N THR A 16 -38.22 -5.96 -6.48
CA THR A 16 -38.57 -4.94 -7.48
C THR A 16 -39.09 -3.64 -6.87
N CYS A 17 -39.92 -3.71 -5.83
CA CYS A 17 -40.54 -2.53 -5.20
C CYS A 17 -40.13 -2.33 -3.73
N GLY A 18 -39.23 -3.15 -3.20
CA GLY A 18 -38.76 -3.17 -1.81
C GLY A 18 -39.81 -3.48 -0.74
N SER A 19 -41.07 -3.67 -1.10
CA SER A 19 -42.14 -3.87 -0.13
C SER A 19 -42.04 -5.26 0.50
N SER A 20 -42.39 -5.35 1.79
CA SER A 20 -42.19 -6.58 2.57
C SER A 20 -43.43 -6.94 3.36
N PHE A 21 -43.68 -8.23 3.46
CA PHE A 21 -44.77 -8.80 4.26
C PHE A 21 -44.19 -9.72 5.34
N PHE A 22 -44.61 -9.44 6.57
CA PHE A 22 -44.20 -10.12 7.78
C PHE A 22 -45.38 -10.91 8.33
N ASP A 23 -45.09 -12.07 8.91
CA ASP A 23 -46.09 -12.79 9.69
C ASP A 23 -46.47 -12.03 10.96
N LYS A 24 -47.52 -12.52 11.64
CA LYS A 24 -48.04 -11.91 12.86
C LYS A 24 -46.88 -11.64 13.83
N ASP A 25 -46.74 -10.37 14.23
CA ASP A 25 -45.66 -9.85 15.09
C ASP A 25 -44.22 -9.95 14.52
N GLY A 26 -43.99 -10.58 13.36
CA GLY A 26 -42.65 -10.76 12.78
C GLY A 26 -41.93 -9.45 12.45
N ILE A 27 -42.67 -8.40 12.10
CA ILE A 27 -42.10 -7.06 11.89
C ILE A 27 -41.40 -6.52 13.16
N ARG A 28 -41.80 -6.98 14.36
CA ARG A 28 -41.19 -6.56 15.64
C ARG A 28 -39.86 -7.26 15.89
N HIS A 29 -39.72 -8.52 15.48
CA HIS A 29 -38.55 -9.36 15.77
C HIS A 29 -37.34 -9.10 14.87
N ILE A 30 -37.54 -8.53 13.67
CA ILE A 30 -36.41 -8.15 12.83
C ILE A 30 -35.63 -6.97 13.43
N SER A 31 -34.31 -6.99 13.33
CA SER A 31 -33.42 -5.91 13.77
C SER A 31 -33.50 -4.69 12.85
N SER A 32 -33.08 -3.53 13.34
CA SER A 32 -32.97 -2.32 12.51
C SER A 32 -31.97 -2.51 11.36
N ALA A 33 -30.93 -3.34 11.53
CA ALA A 33 -29.97 -3.65 10.48
C ALA A 33 -30.62 -4.46 9.34
N SER A 34 -31.43 -5.47 9.68
CA SER A 34 -32.18 -6.26 8.70
C SER A 34 -33.25 -5.43 8.01
N ALA A 35 -33.98 -4.59 8.75
CA ALA A 35 -34.95 -3.65 8.18
C ALA A 35 -34.31 -2.70 7.15
N ARG A 36 -33.10 -2.22 7.41
CA ARG A 36 -32.34 -1.40 6.46
C ARG A 36 -31.98 -2.18 5.19
N LYS A 37 -31.42 -3.38 5.34
CA LYS A 37 -31.09 -4.25 4.19
C LYS A 37 -32.31 -4.53 3.32
N ILE A 38 -33.45 -4.82 3.94
CA ILE A 38 -34.72 -5.07 3.25
C ILE A 38 -35.19 -3.84 2.47
N ALA A 39 -35.08 -2.65 3.07
CA ALA A 39 -35.50 -1.41 2.40
C ALA A 39 -34.56 -1.01 1.25
N GLU A 40 -33.25 -1.25 1.41
CA GLU A 40 -32.20 -0.93 0.41
C GLU A 40 -32.17 -1.91 -0.76
N ASP A 41 -32.77 -3.10 -0.65
CA ASP A 41 -32.89 -4.09 -1.74
C ASP A 41 -33.90 -3.66 -2.83
N ALA A 42 -34.57 -2.52 -2.65
CA ALA A 42 -35.50 -1.97 -3.62
C ALA A 42 -34.81 -1.51 -4.91
N GLN A 43 -35.07 -2.20 -6.03
CA GLN A 43 -34.49 -1.86 -7.34
C GLN A 43 -35.30 -0.83 -8.13
N GLY A 44 -36.43 -0.35 -7.61
CA GLY A 44 -37.32 0.59 -8.29
C GLY A 44 -38.24 1.37 -7.36
N HIS A 45 -39.00 2.31 -7.92
CA HIS A 45 -39.96 3.12 -7.16
C HIS A 45 -41.21 2.30 -6.81
N TYR A 46 -41.62 2.35 -5.54
CA TYR A 46 -42.86 1.74 -5.11
C TYR A 46 -44.05 2.67 -5.37
N ILE A 47 -45.15 2.10 -5.85
CA ILE A 47 -46.39 2.85 -6.07
C ILE A 47 -47.14 2.94 -4.75
N LEU A 48 -47.20 4.16 -4.21
CA LEU A 48 -48.05 4.53 -3.08
C LEU A 48 -49.52 4.38 -3.47
N GLY A 49 -50.29 3.80 -2.56
CA GLY A 49 -51.72 3.60 -2.74
C GLY A 49 -52.09 2.32 -3.50
N ASN A 50 -53.40 2.11 -3.53
CA ASN A 50 -54.14 0.96 -4.02
C ASN A 50 -54.08 -0.27 -3.10
N LYS A 51 -55.26 -0.58 -2.55
CA LYS A 51 -55.74 -1.85 -2.01
C LYS A 51 -54.79 -3.01 -2.34
N LYS A 52 -53.87 -3.31 -1.42
CA LYS A 52 -52.93 -4.42 -1.57
C LYS A 52 -53.63 -5.70 -1.13
N GLN A 53 -53.25 -6.82 -1.72
CA GLN A 53 -53.71 -8.13 -1.28
C GLN A 53 -52.62 -8.81 -0.46
N CYS A 54 -53.04 -9.57 0.54
CA CYS A 54 -52.16 -10.43 1.30
C CYS A 54 -51.53 -11.48 0.36
N PRO A 55 -50.20 -11.67 0.40
CA PRO A 55 -49.53 -12.65 -0.45
C PRO A 55 -49.81 -14.11 -0.06
N LYS A 56 -50.41 -14.37 1.11
CA LYS A 56 -50.74 -15.71 1.59
C LYS A 56 -52.18 -16.15 1.30
N ASP A 57 -53.14 -15.25 1.53
CA ASP A 57 -54.58 -15.59 1.50
C ASP A 57 -55.40 -14.70 0.54
N HIS A 58 -54.73 -13.78 -0.18
CA HIS A 58 -55.33 -12.83 -1.11
C HIS A 58 -56.41 -11.91 -0.53
N ALA A 59 -56.57 -11.84 0.80
CA ALA A 59 -57.47 -10.89 1.43
C ALA A 59 -56.98 -9.46 1.21
N GLU A 60 -57.91 -8.52 1.11
CA GLU A 60 -57.60 -7.10 1.01
C GLU A 60 -56.97 -6.61 2.32
N LEU A 61 -55.80 -5.98 2.22
CA LEU A 61 -55.07 -5.43 3.36
C LEU A 61 -55.68 -4.09 3.77
N ALA A 62 -55.92 -3.91 5.06
CA ALA A 62 -56.46 -2.69 5.64
C ALA A 62 -55.36 -1.90 6.35
N GLN A 63 -55.44 -0.57 6.37
CA GLN A 63 -54.46 0.23 7.10
C GLN A 63 -54.59 -0.02 8.61
N LYS A 64 -53.45 -0.22 9.29
CA LYS A 64 -53.41 -0.36 10.74
C LYS A 64 -53.43 1.02 11.40
N ILE A 65 -54.62 1.48 11.78
CA ILE A 65 -54.86 2.86 12.26
C ILE A 65 -54.77 2.98 13.80
N ASN A 66 -54.94 1.87 14.54
CA ASN A 66 -55.19 1.90 15.98
C ASN A 66 -54.02 1.43 16.88
N ASP A 67 -52.78 1.44 16.39
CA ASP A 67 -51.62 1.00 17.18
C ASP A 67 -50.79 2.22 17.64
N PRO A 68 -50.80 2.57 18.95
CA PRO A 68 -50.08 3.71 19.48
C PRO A 68 -48.55 3.57 19.37
N GLN A 69 -48.05 2.38 19.05
CA GLN A 69 -46.62 2.12 18.83
C GLN A 69 -46.17 2.44 17.40
N ILE A 70 -47.07 2.78 16.48
CA ILE A 70 -46.73 3.16 15.11
C ILE A 70 -46.36 4.65 15.07
N PRO A 71 -45.15 5.02 14.60
CA PRO A 71 -44.75 6.41 14.46
C PRO A 71 -45.66 7.20 13.52
N LYS A 72 -45.86 8.50 13.80
CA LYS A 72 -46.63 9.41 12.95
C LYS A 72 -46.11 9.37 11.50
N ASN A 73 -47.01 9.41 10.52
CA ASN A 73 -46.70 9.35 9.08
C ASN A 73 -46.06 8.03 8.60
N THR A 74 -46.38 6.92 9.27
CA THR A 74 -46.01 5.55 8.85
C THR A 74 -47.25 4.82 8.36
N ILE A 75 -47.21 4.23 7.17
CA ILE A 75 -48.31 3.45 6.61
C ILE A 75 -47.97 1.96 6.71
N LEU A 76 -48.64 1.26 7.62
CA LEU A 76 -48.61 -0.20 7.70
C LEU A 76 -49.98 -0.76 7.32
N LEU A 77 -50.00 -1.82 6.52
CA LEU A 77 -51.23 -2.52 6.15
C LEU A 77 -51.26 -3.89 6.84
N GLU A 78 -52.39 -4.26 7.42
CA GLU A 78 -52.60 -5.52 8.13
C GLU A 78 -53.61 -6.39 7.38
N CYS A 79 -53.36 -7.70 7.34
CA CYS A 79 -54.33 -8.66 6.83
C CYS A 79 -55.38 -9.00 7.91
N PRO A 80 -56.69 -8.88 7.62
CA PRO A 80 -57.73 -9.20 8.60
C PRO A 80 -57.86 -10.70 8.91
N LYS A 81 -57.29 -11.59 8.08
CA LYS A 81 -57.37 -13.05 8.27
C LYS A 81 -56.15 -13.63 8.96
N CYS A 82 -54.95 -13.30 8.46
CA CYS A 82 -53.70 -13.88 8.96
C CYS A 82 -52.92 -12.95 9.92
N PHE A 83 -53.40 -11.73 10.16
CA PHE A 83 -52.76 -10.71 11.01
C PHE A 83 -51.31 -10.37 10.62
N GLY A 84 -50.93 -10.66 9.38
CA GLY A 84 -49.62 -10.31 8.85
C GLY A 84 -49.56 -8.83 8.48
N ILE A 85 -48.36 -8.27 8.53
CA ILE A 85 -48.10 -6.85 8.31
C ILE A 85 -47.35 -6.65 7.00
N PHE A 86 -47.90 -5.82 6.13
CA PHE A 86 -47.25 -5.32 4.95
C PHE A 86 -46.68 -3.91 5.22
N ALA A 87 -45.41 -3.72 4.89
CA ALA A 87 -44.71 -2.46 5.03
C ALA A 87 -44.07 -2.05 3.70
N TYR A 88 -44.22 -0.78 3.34
CA TYR A 88 -43.42 -0.15 2.29
C TYR A 88 -41.98 0.07 2.81
N PRO A 89 -40.98 0.20 1.91
CA PRO A 89 -39.58 0.39 2.31
C PRO A 89 -39.38 1.52 3.32
N ASP A 90 -39.88 2.72 3.01
CA ASP A 90 -39.70 3.91 3.85
C ASP A 90 -40.48 3.79 5.16
N ASP A 91 -41.67 3.19 5.11
CA ASP A 91 -42.51 2.98 6.30
C ASP A 91 -41.91 1.93 7.24
N LEU A 92 -41.22 0.92 6.71
CA LEU A 92 -40.47 -0.05 7.51
C LEU A 92 -39.31 0.61 8.25
N LEU A 93 -38.57 1.51 7.58
CA LEU A 93 -37.49 2.28 8.20
C LEU A 93 -38.02 3.18 9.32
N LYS A 94 -39.11 3.92 9.04
CA LYS A 94 -39.77 4.78 10.04
C LYS A 94 -40.26 3.98 11.23
N TYR A 95 -40.92 2.84 11.01
CA TYR A 95 -41.40 1.95 12.06
C TYR A 95 -40.26 1.49 12.99
N LYS A 96 -39.07 1.23 12.43
CA LYS A 96 -37.87 0.84 13.19
C LYS A 96 -37.07 2.02 13.76
N GLY A 97 -37.57 3.25 13.64
CA GLY A 97 -36.88 4.46 14.11
C GLY A 97 -35.58 4.76 13.36
N ILE A 98 -35.41 4.19 12.16
CA ILE A 98 -34.24 4.42 11.33
C ILE A 98 -34.45 5.75 10.61
N ARG A 99 -33.69 6.77 11.00
CA ARG A 99 -33.62 8.01 10.23
C ARG A 99 -33.01 7.70 8.87
N GLU A 100 -33.60 8.22 7.79
CA GLU A 100 -32.97 8.22 6.49
C GLU A 100 -31.53 8.69 6.66
N LEU A 101 -30.57 7.90 6.17
CA LEU A 101 -29.23 8.42 5.96
C LEU A 101 -29.43 9.53 4.92
N THR A 102 -29.46 10.78 5.37
CA THR A 102 -29.39 11.93 4.47
C THR A 102 -28.31 11.59 3.45
N PRO A 103 -28.64 11.53 2.13
CA PRO A 103 -27.60 11.31 1.14
C PRO A 103 -26.53 12.34 1.43
N LEU A 104 -25.30 11.86 1.65
CA LEU A 104 -24.13 12.69 1.93
C LEU A 104 -24.26 13.96 1.10
N SER A 105 -24.49 15.09 1.78
CA SER A 105 -24.84 16.35 1.12
C SER A 105 -23.86 16.61 -0.04
N PRO A 106 -24.29 17.27 -1.13
CA PRO A 106 -23.35 17.65 -2.19
C PRO A 106 -22.15 18.44 -1.65
N LEU A 107 -22.27 19.04 -0.47
CA LEU A 107 -21.18 19.66 0.28
C LEU A 107 -20.11 18.65 0.75
N SER A 108 -20.50 17.47 1.25
CA SER A 108 -19.55 16.41 1.67
C SER A 108 -18.88 15.70 0.50
N MET A 109 -19.55 15.63 -0.65
CA MET A 109 -18.91 15.10 -1.87
C MET A 109 -17.94 16.11 -2.49
N LYS A 110 -18.13 17.42 -2.23
CA LYS A 110 -17.22 18.52 -2.62
C LYS A 110 -15.90 18.53 -1.83
N LEU A 111 -15.86 17.86 -0.68
CA LEU A 111 -14.67 17.68 0.15
C LEU A 111 -13.76 16.55 -0.34
N LEU A 112 -14.25 15.71 -1.26
CA LEU A 112 -13.40 14.70 -1.89
C LEU A 112 -12.50 15.39 -2.93
N PRO A 113 -11.17 15.27 -2.80
CA PRO A 113 -10.27 15.83 -3.78
C PRO A 113 -10.58 15.24 -5.15
N ALA A 114 -10.50 16.08 -6.19
CA ALA A 114 -10.75 15.64 -7.55
C ALA A 114 -9.85 14.42 -7.90
N PRO A 115 -10.30 13.50 -8.76
CA PRO A 115 -9.54 12.29 -9.10
C PRO A 115 -8.10 12.58 -9.58
N LYS A 116 -7.91 13.69 -10.31
CA LYS A 116 -6.59 14.19 -10.73
C LYS A 116 -5.68 14.51 -9.54
N THR A 117 -6.23 15.09 -8.48
CA THR A 117 -5.50 15.42 -7.26
C THR A 117 -5.09 14.16 -6.51
N ILE A 118 -5.98 13.15 -6.44
CA ILE A 118 -5.67 11.84 -5.84
C ILE A 118 -4.55 11.15 -6.62
N PHE A 119 -4.62 11.17 -7.96
CA PHE A 119 -3.58 10.62 -8.81
C PHE A 119 -2.23 11.30 -8.57
N MET A 120 -2.19 12.64 -8.56
CA MET A 120 -0.95 13.39 -8.30
C MET A 120 -0.38 13.12 -6.90
N LEU A 121 -1.23 13.04 -5.86
CA LEU A 121 -0.79 12.68 -4.51
C LEU A 121 -0.22 11.26 -4.45
N SER A 122 -0.86 10.30 -5.12
CA SER A 122 -0.37 8.92 -5.16
C SER A 122 0.97 8.82 -5.88
N LEU A 123 1.13 9.55 -7.00
CA LEU A 123 2.36 9.58 -7.77
C LEU A 123 3.49 10.20 -6.94
N PHE A 124 3.21 11.33 -6.28
CA PHE A 124 4.17 11.98 -5.38
C PHE A 124 4.59 11.07 -4.21
N ALA A 125 3.63 10.35 -3.61
CA ALA A 125 3.91 9.42 -2.53
C ALA A 125 4.80 8.25 -2.99
N VAL A 126 4.51 7.66 -4.15
CA VAL A 126 5.33 6.59 -4.73
C VAL A 126 6.75 7.08 -5.03
N PHE A 127 6.90 8.25 -5.65
CA PHE A 127 8.23 8.80 -5.94
C PHE A 127 9.00 9.17 -4.66
N SER A 128 8.33 9.74 -3.66
CA SER A 128 8.95 10.06 -2.37
C SER A 128 9.41 8.80 -1.63
N PHE A 129 8.58 7.76 -1.65
CA PHE A 129 8.92 6.47 -1.04
C PHE A 129 10.08 5.78 -1.77
N ALA A 130 10.06 5.79 -3.10
CA ALA A 130 11.16 5.30 -3.91
C ALA A 130 12.47 6.07 -3.65
N ALA A 131 12.41 7.40 -3.52
CA ALA A 131 13.57 8.22 -3.19
C ALA A 131 14.14 7.88 -1.80
N LEU A 132 13.27 7.69 -0.79
CA LEU A 132 13.68 7.31 0.56
C LEU A 132 14.37 5.94 0.61
N LEU A 133 13.83 4.94 -0.11
CA LEU A 133 14.46 3.62 -0.19
C LEU A 133 15.84 3.66 -0.87
N ASN A 134 16.00 4.50 -1.90
CA ASN A 134 17.26 4.63 -2.62
C ASN A 134 18.29 5.50 -1.87
N PHE A 135 17.86 6.42 -1.01
CA PHE A 135 18.77 7.27 -0.21
C PHE A 135 19.63 6.44 0.74
N GLY A 136 19.08 5.35 1.30
CA GLY A 136 19.83 4.40 2.13
C GLY A 136 20.93 3.65 1.38
N ALA A 137 20.72 3.31 0.11
CA ALA A 137 21.73 2.65 -0.73
C ALA A 137 22.85 3.62 -1.14
N ILE A 138 22.51 4.84 -1.52
CA ILE A 138 23.47 5.88 -1.92
C ILE A 138 24.36 6.30 -0.74
N SER A 139 23.76 6.55 0.44
CA SER A 139 24.51 6.94 1.65
C SER A 139 25.45 5.85 2.17
N ARG A 140 25.10 4.56 2.04
CA ARG A 140 25.98 3.44 2.40
C ARG A 140 27.18 3.32 1.46
N ASN A 141 26.99 3.54 0.16
CA ASN A 141 28.08 3.51 -0.81
C ASN A 141 29.04 4.70 -0.65
N PHE A 142 28.53 5.88 -0.27
CA PHE A 142 29.36 7.07 -0.06
C PHE A 142 30.13 7.03 1.28
N SER A 143 29.50 6.57 2.36
CA SER A 143 30.10 6.57 3.71
C SER A 143 31.07 5.40 3.98
N SER A 144 31.02 4.33 3.18
CA SER A 144 31.95 3.20 3.33
C SER A 144 33.31 3.49 2.69
N GLY A 145 33.34 4.17 1.55
CA GLY A 145 34.55 4.63 0.87
C GLY A 145 35.38 5.59 1.72
N SER A 146 34.76 6.65 2.24
CA SER A 146 35.46 7.66 3.03
C SER A 146 36.09 7.09 4.30
N LYS A 147 35.41 6.14 4.96
CA LYS A 147 35.93 5.48 6.18
C LYS A 147 37.07 4.52 5.90
N ALA A 148 37.15 3.92 4.72
CA ALA A 148 38.28 3.09 4.32
C ALA A 148 39.49 3.96 3.95
N ASP A 149 39.26 5.11 3.31
CA ASP A 149 40.31 6.09 3.00
C ASP A 149 40.96 6.70 4.24
N GLU A 150 40.17 6.99 5.28
CA GLU A 150 40.69 7.47 6.58
C GLU A 150 41.70 6.48 7.20
N GLN A 151 41.64 5.19 6.85
CA GLN A 151 42.57 4.20 7.37
C GLN A 151 43.92 4.17 6.66
N ILE A 152 44.08 4.89 5.54
CA ILE A 152 45.30 4.91 4.72
C ILE A 152 46.05 6.21 4.94
N LYS A 153 47.26 6.11 5.51
CA LYS A 153 48.08 7.30 5.82
C LYS A 153 48.83 7.85 4.62
N LYS A 154 49.31 6.95 3.76
CA LYS A 154 50.16 7.30 2.62
C LYS A 154 50.06 6.22 1.56
N VAL A 155 49.99 6.65 0.31
CA VAL A 155 50.16 5.81 -0.89
C VAL A 155 51.34 6.35 -1.67
N VAL A 156 52.20 5.45 -2.15
CA VAL A 156 53.35 5.77 -3.01
C VAL A 156 53.29 4.83 -4.20
N SER A 157 53.24 5.42 -5.39
CA SER A 157 53.31 4.72 -6.68
C SER A 157 54.51 5.22 -7.45
N VAL A 158 55.44 4.32 -7.72
CA VAL A 158 56.66 4.59 -8.50
C VAL A 158 56.73 3.56 -9.62
N SER A 159 57.33 3.95 -10.74
CA SER A 159 57.59 3.04 -11.84
C SER A 159 59.06 3.05 -12.22
N ASP A 160 59.51 1.99 -12.89
CA ASP A 160 60.84 1.99 -13.51
C ASP A 160 60.91 2.98 -14.69
N ASP A 161 62.12 3.35 -15.09
CA ASP A 161 62.36 4.34 -16.16
C ASP A 161 61.64 4.01 -17.48
N LYS A 162 61.38 2.72 -17.75
CA LYS A 162 60.70 2.24 -18.96
C LYS A 162 59.21 1.97 -18.76
N LYS A 163 58.67 2.20 -17.56
CA LYS A 163 57.26 1.99 -17.20
C LYS A 163 56.74 0.56 -17.39
N HIS A 164 57.60 -0.43 -17.18
CA HIS A 164 57.23 -1.85 -17.24
C HIS A 164 56.71 -2.39 -15.91
N TYR A 165 57.15 -1.82 -14.79
CA TYR A 165 56.79 -2.26 -13.45
C TYR A 165 56.21 -1.10 -12.66
N LEU A 166 55.13 -1.38 -11.95
CA LEU A 166 54.57 -0.50 -10.93
C LEU A 166 54.94 -1.05 -9.56
N PHE A 167 55.57 -0.20 -8.75
CA PHE A 167 55.77 -0.37 -7.32
C PHE A 167 54.69 0.45 -6.62
N PHE A 168 53.81 -0.24 -5.89
CA PHE A 168 52.66 0.36 -5.23
C PHE A 168 52.67 0.01 -3.74
N ASP A 169 52.96 1.02 -2.92
CA ASP A 169 53.11 0.88 -1.47
C ASP A 169 52.09 1.74 -0.73
N PHE A 170 51.53 1.20 0.34
CA PHE A 170 50.67 1.98 1.24
C PHE A 170 50.74 1.52 2.69
N ILE A 171 50.41 2.44 3.60
CA ILE A 171 50.43 2.21 5.05
C ILE A 171 49.04 2.43 5.62
N THR A 172 48.56 1.44 6.37
CA THR A 172 47.29 1.48 7.09
C THR A 172 47.48 1.77 8.58
N GLU A 173 46.48 2.37 9.23
CA GLU A 173 46.53 2.66 10.68
C GLU A 173 46.52 1.37 11.53
N ALA A 174 45.70 0.41 11.13
CA ALA A 174 45.53 -0.91 11.74
C ALA A 174 46.11 -2.01 10.85
N SER A 175 46.43 -3.17 11.46
CA SER A 175 46.86 -4.36 10.71
C SER A 175 45.65 -4.98 10.01
N LEU A 176 45.65 -5.00 8.68
CA LEU A 176 44.52 -5.45 7.86
C LEU A 176 45.00 -6.32 6.70
N THR A 177 44.13 -7.15 6.16
CA THR A 177 44.33 -7.80 4.85
C THR A 177 44.03 -6.79 3.74
N SER A 178 44.60 -6.97 2.55
CA SER A 178 44.47 -5.97 1.50
C SER A 178 44.53 -6.51 0.08
N LYS A 179 43.73 -5.88 -0.79
CA LYS A 179 43.74 -6.06 -2.24
C LYS A 179 43.76 -4.69 -2.90
N VAL A 180 44.25 -4.63 -4.13
CA VAL A 180 44.18 -3.42 -4.97
C VAL A 180 43.48 -3.79 -6.26
N ARG A 181 42.43 -3.04 -6.58
CA ARG A 181 41.75 -3.09 -7.87
C ARG A 181 42.28 -1.96 -8.72
N PHE A 182 42.83 -2.29 -9.87
CA PHE A 182 43.17 -1.33 -10.92
C PHE A 182 42.10 -1.34 -12.00
N ILE A 183 41.75 -0.16 -12.47
CA ILE A 183 40.71 0.07 -13.47
C ILE A 183 41.37 0.87 -14.60
N ASP A 184 41.61 0.22 -15.72
CA ASP A 184 42.08 0.86 -16.94
C ASP A 184 40.87 1.38 -17.73
N LYS A 185 40.68 2.69 -17.70
CA LYS A 185 39.55 3.34 -18.40
C LYS A 185 39.75 3.40 -19.91
N SER A 186 40.99 3.26 -20.39
CA SER A 186 41.34 3.36 -21.82
C SER A 186 40.83 2.16 -22.59
N ILE A 187 40.93 0.96 -21.99
CA ILE A 187 40.47 -0.31 -22.56
C ILE A 187 39.29 -0.95 -21.79
N ASN A 188 38.77 -0.22 -20.80
CA ASN A 188 37.69 -0.67 -19.91
C ASN A 188 37.95 -2.06 -19.29
N LYS A 189 39.13 -2.23 -18.70
CA LYS A 189 39.58 -3.50 -18.10
C LYS A 189 39.86 -3.31 -16.61
N GLU A 190 39.42 -4.28 -15.81
CA GLU A 190 39.72 -4.33 -14.38
C GLU A 190 40.73 -5.44 -14.06
N ILE A 191 41.68 -5.13 -13.18
CA ILE A 191 42.72 -6.05 -12.72
C ILE A 191 42.77 -6.03 -11.20
N LEU A 192 42.52 -7.18 -10.57
CA LEU A 192 42.56 -7.32 -9.12
C LEU A 192 43.89 -7.96 -8.68
N LYS A 193 44.59 -7.30 -7.76
CA LYS A 193 45.85 -7.78 -7.18
C LYS A 193 45.71 -7.99 -5.68
N LEU A 194 46.09 -9.18 -5.25
CA LEU A 194 46.22 -9.52 -3.84
C LEU A 194 47.52 -8.90 -3.32
N VAL A 195 47.44 -8.16 -2.21
CA VAL A 195 48.61 -7.49 -1.63
C VAL A 195 49.04 -8.16 -0.33
N SER A 196 48.10 -8.39 0.59
CA SER A 196 48.38 -9.16 1.80
C SER A 196 47.20 -10.05 2.18
N THR A 197 47.50 -11.35 2.32
CA THR A 197 46.57 -12.36 2.87
C THR A 197 46.53 -12.38 4.39
N GLU A 198 47.55 -11.83 5.03
CA GLU A 198 47.65 -11.73 6.48
C GLU A 198 47.51 -10.26 6.92
N PRO A 199 46.96 -9.98 8.12
CA PRO A 199 46.85 -8.62 8.62
C PRO A 199 48.21 -7.92 8.80
N LYS A 200 48.48 -6.89 8.00
CA LYS A 200 49.71 -6.08 8.05
C LYS A 200 49.39 -4.59 8.04
N LYS A 201 50.32 -3.77 8.54
CA LYS A 201 50.23 -2.30 8.49
C LYS A 201 50.90 -1.69 7.26
N ILE A 202 51.90 -2.37 6.73
CA ILE A 202 52.66 -1.92 5.57
C ILE A 202 52.39 -2.92 4.45
N HIS A 203 51.99 -2.39 3.30
CA HIS A 203 51.54 -3.16 2.15
C HIS A 203 52.38 -2.82 0.95
N HIS A 204 52.86 -3.84 0.27
CA HIS A 204 53.77 -3.72 -0.87
C HIS A 204 53.24 -4.56 -2.02
N LEU A 205 53.11 -3.95 -3.19
CA LEU A 205 52.70 -4.62 -4.41
C LEU A 205 53.66 -4.24 -5.55
N VAL A 206 54.13 -5.24 -6.29
CA VAL A 206 54.85 -5.05 -7.54
C VAL A 206 54.08 -5.75 -8.65
N THR A 207 53.82 -5.05 -9.75
CA THR A 207 53.11 -5.63 -10.89
C THR A 207 53.59 -5.07 -12.22
N ALA A 208 53.57 -5.91 -13.26
CA ALA A 208 53.92 -5.56 -14.64
C ALA A 208 52.74 -5.71 -15.62
N GLU A 209 51.54 -6.01 -15.10
CA GLU A 209 50.36 -6.32 -15.93
C GLU A 209 49.56 -5.08 -16.34
N LEU A 210 50.05 -3.90 -15.98
CA LEU A 210 49.43 -2.62 -16.24
C LEU A 210 50.20 -1.91 -17.35
N ASP A 211 49.49 -1.42 -18.37
CA ASP A 211 50.07 -0.49 -19.32
C ASP A 211 50.03 0.92 -18.72
N LEU A 212 51.17 1.36 -18.17
CA LEU A 212 51.30 2.63 -17.46
C LEU A 212 51.28 3.87 -18.38
N THR A 213 51.06 3.68 -19.69
CA THR A 213 50.72 4.77 -20.62
C THR A 213 49.22 5.08 -20.64
N HIS A 214 48.39 4.16 -20.17
CA HIS A 214 46.93 4.29 -20.12
C HIS A 214 46.45 5.12 -18.92
N GLU A 215 45.19 5.56 -19.00
CA GLU A 215 44.51 6.19 -17.88
C GLU A 215 44.02 5.15 -16.87
N ILE A 216 44.86 4.91 -15.86
CA ILE A 216 44.61 3.93 -14.81
C ILE A 216 44.10 4.61 -13.54
N TYR A 217 43.05 4.04 -12.96
CA TYR A 217 42.53 4.34 -11.63
C TYR A 217 42.74 3.15 -10.70
N TYR A 218 42.78 3.39 -9.40
CA TYR A 218 42.89 2.34 -8.40
C TYR A 218 41.93 2.53 -7.23
N GLN A 219 41.58 1.40 -6.61
CA GLN A 219 40.89 1.31 -5.32
C GLN A 219 41.60 0.29 -4.44
N ILE A 220 41.80 0.62 -3.17
CA ILE A 220 42.35 -0.30 -2.18
C ILE A 220 41.18 -0.92 -1.43
N LEU A 221 41.13 -2.25 -1.34
CA LEU A 221 40.11 -2.97 -0.59
C LEU A 221 40.73 -3.50 0.70
N LEU A 222 40.17 -3.12 1.84
CA LEU A 222 40.73 -3.37 3.16
C LEU A 222 39.88 -4.34 3.99
N GLY A 223 40.57 -5.26 4.68
CA GLY A 223 40.00 -6.22 5.62
C GLY A 223 39.20 -7.35 4.96
N ASP A 224 38.69 -8.27 5.77
CA ASP A 224 37.99 -9.47 5.30
C ASP A 224 36.67 -9.16 4.57
N ASN A 225 36.10 -8.00 4.85
CA ASN A 225 34.90 -7.51 4.17
C ASN A 225 35.20 -6.71 2.89
N GLU A 226 36.47 -6.64 2.48
CA GLU A 226 36.95 -5.98 1.26
C GLU A 226 36.38 -4.56 1.07
N LYS A 227 36.40 -3.74 2.12
CA LYS A 227 35.84 -2.38 2.06
C LYS A 227 36.66 -1.54 1.09
N PRO A 228 36.08 -1.04 -0.02
CA PRO A 228 36.82 -0.28 -1.01
C PRO A 228 37.06 1.16 -0.54
N THR A 229 38.21 1.72 -0.89
CA THR A 229 38.46 3.18 -0.84
C THR A 229 37.81 3.89 -2.02
N GLU A 230 37.82 5.22 -2.00
CA GLU A 230 37.52 6.03 -3.17
C GLU A 230 38.44 5.68 -4.35
N GLU A 231 37.88 5.80 -5.55
CA GLU A 231 38.59 5.62 -6.81
C GLU A 231 39.53 6.82 -7.01
N LYS A 232 40.84 6.56 -7.07
CA LYS A 232 41.88 7.58 -7.28
C LYS A 232 42.63 7.30 -8.57
N ARG A 233 42.99 8.35 -9.29
CA ARG A 233 43.84 8.23 -10.48
C ARG A 233 45.24 7.77 -10.04
N LEU A 234 45.82 6.81 -10.75
CA LEU A 234 47.18 6.36 -10.51
C LEU A 234 48.16 7.45 -10.98
N GLU A 235 48.81 8.11 -10.02
CA GLU A 235 49.87 9.09 -10.29
C GLU A 235 51.23 8.43 -10.06
N ILE A 236 52.02 8.28 -11.12
CA ILE A 236 53.36 7.73 -11.04
C ILE A 236 54.33 8.89 -10.76
N LYS A 237 55.03 8.81 -9.62
CA LYS A 237 56.10 9.76 -9.29
C LYS A 237 57.45 9.32 -9.83
#